data_AF-A0A8I1MXX0-F1
#
_entry.id   AF-A0A8I1MXX0-F1
#
_cell.length_a   1.000
_cell.length_b   1.000
_cell.length_c   1.000
_cell.angle_alpha   90.00
_cell.angle_beta   90.00
_cell.angle_gamma   90.00
#
_symmetry.space_group_name_H-M   'P 1'
#
loop_
_entity.id
_entity.type
_entity.pdbx_description
1 polymer ?
#
loop_
_entity_poly.entity_id
_entity_poly.type
_entity_poly.pdbx_seq_one_letter_code
_entity_poly.pdbx_strand_id
1 'polypeptide(L)'
;MQTTSQPPELIAFAAGYTSTAWEASRPDDPEAPWSDRFSEAARLHMAADCGAFLHAHRAELTEACNRVGYSWEQAGGDFWLTRNGAGVGFWDRDQLDEGDLGRRLSDACRNHPAELELGEDGELHYLSDWPSVSR
;
A
#
# COMPACT_ATOMS: atom_id res chain seq x y z
N MET A 1 -24.75 15.77 10.85
CA MET A 1 -23.81 15.14 9.91
C MET A 1 -22.71 14.53 10.76
N GLN A 2 -22.63 13.20 10.84
CA GLN A 2 -21.56 12.55 11.62
C GLN A 2 -20.31 12.52 10.74
N THR A 3 -19.32 13.32 11.07
CA THR A 3 -17.97 13.21 10.52
C THR A 3 -17.36 11.95 11.12
N THR A 4 -17.47 10.81 10.44
CA THR A 4 -16.69 9.62 10.78
C THR A 4 -15.24 9.92 10.46
N SER A 5 -14.46 10.31 11.48
CA SER A 5 -13.01 10.36 11.38
C SER A 5 -12.49 8.95 11.11
N GLN A 6 -11.60 8.80 10.14
CA GLN A 6 -10.91 7.53 9.90
C GLN A 6 -10.04 7.18 11.13
N PRO A 7 -9.85 5.89 11.46
CA PRO A 7 -9.01 5.48 12.57
C PRO A 7 -7.53 5.83 12.29
N PRO A 8 -6.75 6.23 13.31
CA PRO A 8 -5.38 6.70 13.13
C PRO A 8 -4.47 5.65 12.49
N GLU A 9 -4.71 4.35 12.74
CA GLU A 9 -3.96 3.25 12.14
C GLU A 9 -4.15 3.21 10.62
N LEU A 10 -5.36 3.46 10.12
CA LEU A 10 -5.63 3.51 8.68
C LEU A 10 -4.96 4.72 8.03
N ILE A 11 -4.95 5.86 8.71
CA ILE A 11 -4.28 7.07 8.21
C ILE A 11 -2.78 6.82 8.06
N ALA A 12 -2.13 6.30 9.11
CA ALA A 12 -0.71 5.98 9.10
C ALA A 12 -0.36 4.89 8.07
N PHE A 13 -1.13 3.81 8.03
CA PHE A 13 -0.94 2.73 7.05
C PHE A 13 -1.09 3.24 5.61
N ALA A 14 -2.12 4.00 5.31
CA ALA A 14 -2.32 4.57 3.98
C ALA A 14 -1.22 5.58 3.60
N ALA A 15 -0.69 6.34 4.56
CA ALA A 15 0.42 7.26 4.32
C ALA A 15 1.69 6.51 3.90
N GLY A 16 2.05 5.45 4.63
CA GLY A 16 3.21 4.61 4.29
C GLY A 16 3.06 3.91 2.94
N TYR A 17 1.88 3.36 2.66
CA TYR A 17 1.55 2.76 1.37
C TYR A 17 1.71 3.77 0.23
N THR A 18 1.10 4.96 0.36
CA THR A 18 1.10 6.00 -0.68
C THR A 18 2.52 6.53 -0.92
N SER A 19 3.27 6.79 0.15
CA SER A 19 4.66 7.24 0.07
C SER A 19 5.56 6.23 -0.63
N THR A 20 5.36 4.93 -0.37
CA THR A 20 6.18 3.89 -0.99
C THR A 20 5.77 3.65 -2.44
N ALA A 21 4.47 3.69 -2.74
CA ALA A 21 3.95 3.62 -4.09
C ALA A 21 4.48 4.74 -4.98
N TRP A 22 4.55 5.93 -4.41
CA TRP A 22 5.11 7.09 -5.05
C TRP A 22 6.58 6.91 -5.45
N GLU A 23 7.43 6.57 -4.49
CA GLU A 23 8.87 6.40 -4.75
C GLU A 23 9.13 5.28 -5.77
N ALA A 24 8.31 4.22 -5.73
CA ALA A 24 8.43 3.09 -6.66
C ALA A 24 7.94 3.39 -8.09
N SER A 25 7.08 4.40 -8.26
CA SER A 25 6.37 4.64 -9.54
C SER A 25 6.74 5.98 -10.20
N ARG A 26 7.61 6.76 -9.57
CA ARG A 26 8.07 8.04 -10.13
C ARG A 26 8.82 7.78 -11.45
N PRO A 27 8.54 8.55 -12.52
CA PRO A 27 9.31 8.43 -13.76
C PRO A 27 10.77 8.83 -13.56
N ASP A 28 11.69 8.04 -14.14
CA ASP A 28 13.11 8.36 -14.18
C ASP A 28 13.44 9.49 -15.17
N ASP A 29 12.56 9.72 -16.16
CA ASP A 29 12.73 10.75 -17.17
C ASP A 29 12.35 12.14 -16.62
N PRO A 30 13.30 13.08 -16.50
CA PRO A 30 13.03 14.43 -16.02
C PRO A 30 12.19 15.28 -16.99
N GLU A 31 12.07 14.87 -18.26
CA GLU A 31 11.24 15.53 -19.27
C GLU A 31 9.80 14.99 -19.32
N ALA A 32 9.50 13.94 -18.54
CA ALA A 32 8.15 13.40 -18.43
C ALA A 32 7.18 14.49 -17.94
N PRO A 33 5.99 14.62 -18.54
CA PRO A 33 5.00 15.64 -18.18
C PRO A 33 4.28 15.27 -16.88
N TRP A 34 5.00 15.05 -15.78
CA TRP A 34 4.45 14.52 -14.53
C TRP A 34 4.05 15.64 -13.55
N SER A 35 2.98 15.41 -12.79
CA SER A 35 2.34 16.43 -11.94
C SER A 35 2.38 16.08 -10.46
N ASP A 36 3.34 15.27 -10.02
CA ASP A 36 3.52 14.91 -8.62
C ASP A 36 2.21 14.48 -7.88
N ARG A 37 1.27 13.86 -8.61
CA ARG A 37 -0.04 13.52 -8.07
C ARG A 37 -0.49 12.16 -8.56
N PHE A 38 -1.23 11.48 -7.71
CA PHE A 38 -2.08 10.36 -8.10
C PHE A 38 -3.41 10.89 -8.60
N SER A 39 -3.98 10.22 -9.59
CA SER A 39 -5.33 10.51 -10.04
C SER A 39 -6.36 10.29 -8.95
N GLU A 40 -7.53 10.92 -9.09
CA GLU A 40 -8.63 10.71 -8.12
C GLU A 40 -9.01 9.23 -8.03
N ALA A 41 -9.10 8.54 -9.16
CA ALA A 41 -9.38 7.12 -9.21
C ALA A 41 -8.29 6.32 -8.48
N ALA A 42 -7.01 6.63 -8.71
CA ALA A 42 -5.91 5.99 -8.00
C ALA A 42 -5.98 6.22 -6.49
N ARG A 43 -6.23 7.44 -6.02
CA ARG A 43 -6.36 7.75 -4.59
C ARG A 43 -7.53 7.00 -3.93
N LEU A 44 -8.67 6.91 -4.60
CA LEU A 44 -9.82 6.15 -4.10
C LEU A 44 -9.52 4.66 -4.01
N HIS A 45 -8.85 4.11 -5.03
CA HIS A 45 -8.44 2.71 -5.06
C HIS A 45 -7.41 2.41 -3.96
N MET A 46 -6.38 3.25 -3.78
CA MET A 46 -5.40 3.13 -2.68
C MET A 46 -6.08 3.10 -1.30
N ALA A 47 -7.04 3.99 -1.07
CA ALA A 47 -7.77 4.03 0.19
C ALA A 47 -8.61 2.76 0.41
N ALA A 48 -9.25 2.25 -0.65
CA ALA A 48 -10.02 1.00 -0.60
C ALA A 48 -9.11 -0.21 -0.28
N ASP A 49 -7.97 -0.33 -0.95
CA ASP A 49 -7.01 -1.42 -0.72
C ASP A 49 -6.45 -1.39 0.70
N CYS A 50 -6.01 -0.22 1.17
CA CYS A 50 -5.52 -0.05 2.54
C CYS A 50 -6.59 -0.42 3.56
N GLY A 51 -7.83 0.05 3.35
CA GLY A 51 -8.96 -0.25 4.22
C GLY A 51 -9.29 -1.75 4.26
N ALA A 52 -9.34 -2.39 3.09
CA ALA A 52 -9.65 -3.82 2.96
C ALA A 52 -8.57 -4.69 3.61
N PHE A 53 -7.29 -4.42 3.31
CA PHE A 53 -6.18 -5.21 3.86
C PHE A 53 -6.07 -5.04 5.38
N LEU A 54 -6.14 -3.81 5.88
CA LEU A 54 -6.12 -3.53 7.32
C LEU A 54 -7.29 -4.21 8.03
N HIS A 55 -8.49 -4.18 7.45
CA HIS A 55 -9.64 -4.84 8.03
C HIS A 55 -9.47 -6.37 8.08
N ALA A 56 -9.04 -7.00 6.98
CA ALA A 56 -8.90 -8.45 6.86
C ALA A 56 -7.78 -9.02 7.74
N HIS A 57 -6.70 -8.26 7.96
CA HIS A 57 -5.49 -8.70 8.67
C HIS A 57 -5.23 -7.88 9.94
N ARG A 58 -6.29 -7.34 10.56
CA ARG A 58 -6.18 -6.45 11.71
C ARG A 58 -5.39 -7.05 12.86
N ALA A 59 -5.59 -8.34 13.15
CA ALA A 59 -4.93 -9.00 14.27
C ALA A 59 -3.41 -9.07 14.04
N GLU A 60 -2.98 -9.57 12.87
CA GLU A 60 -1.58 -9.67 12.48
C GLU A 60 -0.90 -8.31 12.40
N LEU A 61 -1.54 -7.31 11.79
CA LEU A 61 -0.98 -5.96 11.68
C LEU A 61 -0.87 -5.28 13.04
N THR A 62 -1.84 -5.50 13.95
CA THR A 62 -1.77 -4.99 15.32
C THR A 62 -0.62 -5.65 16.08
N GLU A 63 -0.46 -6.97 15.93
CA GLU A 63 0.67 -7.69 16.52
C GLU A 63 2.00 -7.14 15.99
N ALA A 64 2.10 -6.93 14.67
CA ALA A 64 3.29 -6.39 14.02
C ALA A 64 3.63 -4.99 14.54
N CYS A 65 2.65 -4.08 14.59
CA CYS A 65 2.88 -2.69 15.02
C CYS A 65 3.08 -2.55 16.54
N ASN A 66 2.85 -3.61 17.32
CA ASN A 66 3.24 -3.67 18.74
C ASN A 66 4.71 -4.10 18.92
N ARG A 67 5.38 -4.56 17.87
CA ARG A 67 6.82 -4.90 17.91
C ARG A 67 7.64 -3.61 17.95
N VAL A 68 8.70 -3.61 18.76
CA VAL A 68 9.56 -2.44 18.92
C VAL A 68 10.20 -2.07 17.58
N GLY A 69 10.03 -0.83 17.15
CA GLY A 69 10.63 -0.32 15.91
C GLY A 69 9.92 -0.76 14.63
N TYR A 70 8.63 -1.14 14.72
CA TYR A 70 7.79 -1.38 13.56
C TYR A 70 6.48 -0.59 13.66
N SER A 71 6.22 0.31 12.70
CA SER A 71 5.07 1.23 12.72
C SER A 71 4.00 0.87 11.68
N TRP A 72 2.83 1.50 11.83
CA TRP A 72 1.75 1.40 10.85
C TRP A 72 2.15 1.93 9.47
N GLU A 73 2.95 3.00 9.41
CA GLU A 73 3.52 3.50 8.15
C GLU A 73 4.44 2.47 7.49
N GLN A 74 5.31 1.81 8.27
CA GLN A 74 6.17 0.75 7.73
C GLN A 74 5.34 -0.42 7.20
N ALA A 75 4.29 -0.82 7.93
CA ALA A 75 3.37 -1.87 7.48
C ALA A 75 2.65 -1.52 6.18
N GLY A 76 2.26 -0.25 6.00
CA GLY A 76 1.67 0.23 4.75
C GLY A 76 2.63 0.16 3.57
N GLY A 77 3.89 0.58 3.78
CA GLY A 77 4.94 0.47 2.76
C GLY A 77 5.28 -0.97 2.42
N ASP A 78 5.37 -1.84 3.42
CA ASP A 78 5.62 -3.27 3.23
C ASP A 78 4.48 -3.95 2.48
N PHE A 79 3.23 -3.52 2.67
CA PHE A 79 2.12 -4.00 1.87
C PHE A 79 2.30 -3.68 0.38
N TRP A 80 2.66 -2.44 0.03
CA TRP A 80 2.96 -2.06 -1.35
C TRP A 80 4.13 -2.87 -1.94
N LEU A 81 5.25 -2.97 -1.21
CA LEU A 81 6.45 -3.64 -1.70
C LEU A 81 6.21 -5.14 -1.89
N THR A 82 5.53 -5.78 -0.93
CA THR A 82 5.31 -7.22 -0.96
C THR A 82 4.33 -7.61 -2.05
N ARG A 83 3.23 -6.86 -2.24
CA ARG A 83 2.23 -7.15 -3.28
C ARG A 83 2.76 -6.95 -4.71
N ASN A 84 3.78 -6.11 -4.88
CA ASN A 84 4.42 -5.81 -6.16
C ASN A 84 5.77 -6.53 -6.38
N GLY A 85 6.19 -7.39 -5.45
CA GLY A 85 7.39 -8.21 -5.64
C GLY A 85 8.69 -7.41 -5.70
N ALA A 86 8.81 -6.30 -4.97
CA ALA A 86 9.96 -5.38 -5.00
C ALA A 86 11.28 -5.97 -4.44
N GLY A 87 11.32 -7.27 -4.12
CA GLY A 87 12.50 -7.94 -3.53
C GLY A 87 12.73 -7.62 -2.06
N VAL A 88 11.85 -6.84 -1.43
CA VAL A 88 11.80 -6.48 -0.02
C VAL A 88 10.33 -6.36 0.42
N GLY A 89 10.06 -6.36 1.73
CA GLY A 89 8.70 -6.22 2.26
C GLY A 89 8.56 -6.84 3.64
N PHE A 90 7.36 -7.36 3.96
CA PHE A 90 7.06 -7.92 5.29
C PHE A 90 8.02 -9.03 5.73
N TRP A 91 8.44 -9.90 4.80
CA TRP A 91 9.32 -11.04 5.08
C TRP A 91 10.78 -10.64 5.37
N ASP A 92 11.16 -9.39 5.10
CA ASP A 92 12.52 -8.85 5.26
C ASP A 92 12.66 -8.04 6.57
N ARG A 93 11.69 -8.15 7.48
CA ARG A 93 11.65 -7.38 8.73
C ARG A 93 12.00 -8.28 9.91
N ASP A 94 13.19 -8.07 10.47
CA ASP A 94 13.65 -8.77 11.69
C ASP A 94 12.62 -8.68 12.85
N GLN A 95 11.90 -7.56 12.95
CA GLN A 95 10.86 -7.33 13.95
C GLN A 95 9.69 -8.33 13.83
N LEU A 96 9.51 -8.94 12.66
CA LEU A 96 8.38 -9.80 12.32
C LEU A 96 8.76 -11.29 12.17
N ASP A 97 10.01 -11.65 12.47
CA ASP A 97 10.48 -13.04 12.39
C ASP A 97 9.80 -13.93 13.45
N GLU A 98 9.57 -13.39 14.64
CA GLU A 98 8.92 -14.14 15.72
C GLU A 98 7.48 -14.50 15.33
N GLY A 99 7.15 -15.79 15.41
CA GLY A 99 5.81 -16.29 15.09
C GLY A 99 5.51 -16.31 13.59
N ASP A 100 6.53 -16.19 12.72
CA ASP A 100 6.40 -16.22 11.26
C ASP A 100 5.47 -15.10 10.74
N LEU A 101 5.40 -13.99 11.47
CA LEU A 101 4.44 -12.91 11.22
C LEU A 101 4.71 -12.22 9.88
N GLY A 102 5.99 -11.95 9.57
CA GLY A 102 6.40 -11.36 8.30
C GLY A 102 6.01 -12.23 7.11
N ARG A 103 6.18 -13.56 7.23
CA ARG A 103 5.74 -14.51 6.20
C ARG A 103 4.23 -14.58 6.07
N ARG A 104 3.48 -14.63 7.17
CA ARG A 104 2.01 -14.65 7.15
C ARG A 104 1.42 -13.41 6.47
N LEU A 105 1.96 -12.23 6.77
CA LEU A 105 1.57 -10.99 6.11
C LEU A 105 1.99 -10.97 4.64
N SER A 106 3.18 -11.48 4.31
CA SER A 106 3.61 -11.62 2.91
C SER A 106 2.70 -12.55 2.11
N ASP A 107 2.32 -13.66 2.72
CA ASP A 107 1.42 -14.66 2.17
C ASP A 107 0.03 -14.09 1.89
N ALA A 108 -0.43 -13.15 2.73
CA ALA A 108 -1.69 -12.43 2.58
C ALA A 108 -1.66 -11.39 1.43
N CYS A 109 -0.49 -10.93 1.00
CA CYS A 109 -0.35 -9.99 -0.13
C CYS A 109 -0.47 -10.67 -1.50
N ARG A 110 -0.44 -12.01 -1.55
CA ARG A 110 -0.45 -12.76 -2.81
C ARG A 110 -1.71 -12.52 -3.62
N ASN A 111 -1.57 -12.54 -4.96
CA ASN A 111 -2.66 -12.33 -5.93
C ASN A 111 -3.30 -10.93 -5.94
N HIS A 112 -2.61 -9.95 -5.36
CA HIS A 112 -3.04 -8.55 -5.37
C HIS A 112 -1.98 -7.61 -5.95
N PRO A 113 -1.43 -7.82 -7.16
CA PRO A 113 -0.51 -6.85 -7.74
C PRO A 113 -1.18 -5.48 -7.92
N ALA A 114 -0.39 -4.41 -7.83
CA ALA A 114 -0.86 -3.03 -7.90
C ALA A 114 0.14 -2.23 -8.73
N GLU A 115 -0.12 -2.16 -10.03
CA GLU A 115 0.77 -1.49 -10.98
C GLU A 115 0.25 -0.10 -11.27
N LEU A 116 1.14 0.91 -11.20
CA LEU A 116 0.83 2.29 -11.55
C LEU A 116 1.55 2.67 -12.85
N GLU A 117 0.92 3.51 -13.65
CA GLU A 117 1.50 4.12 -14.85
C GLU A 117 1.30 5.64 -14.87
N LEU A 118 2.19 6.34 -15.56
CA LEU A 118 2.05 7.77 -15.81
C LEU A 118 1.06 8.00 -16.96
N GLY A 119 -0.05 8.67 -16.66
CA GLY A 119 -1.04 9.04 -17.66
C GLY A 119 -0.61 10.21 -18.54
N GLU A 120 -1.35 10.45 -19.64
CA GLU A 120 -1.15 11.63 -20.49
C GLU A 120 -1.44 12.96 -19.76
N ASP A 121 -2.20 12.90 -18.66
CA ASP A 121 -2.50 14.03 -17.78
C ASP A 121 -1.38 14.34 -16.78
N GLY A 122 -0.32 13.52 -16.76
CA GLY A 122 0.80 13.66 -15.83
C GLY A 122 0.56 13.09 -14.44
N GLU A 123 -0.62 12.51 -14.18
CA GLU A 123 -0.95 11.87 -12.91
C GLU A 123 -0.60 10.37 -12.96
N LEU A 124 -0.36 9.77 -11.80
CA LEU A 124 -0.21 8.31 -11.67
C LEU A 124 -1.59 7.64 -11.58
N HIS A 125 -1.82 6.63 -12.44
CA HIS A 125 -3.04 5.84 -12.53
C HIS A 125 -2.76 4.37 -12.29
N TYR A 126 -3.72 3.60 -11.77
CA TYR A 126 -3.59 2.14 -11.77
C TYR A 126 -3.71 1.60 -13.20
N LEU A 127 -2.77 0.74 -13.60
CA LEU A 127 -2.70 0.11 -14.93
C LEU A 127 -3.95 -0.73 -15.24
N SER A 128 -4.61 -1.26 -14.21
CA SER A 128 -5.89 -1.94 -14.37
C SER A 128 -6.77 -1.79 -13.13
N ASP A 129 -8.05 -1.50 -13.35
CA ASP A 129 -9.10 -1.51 -12.32
C ASP A 129 -9.52 -2.95 -11.97
N TRP A 130 -8.57 -3.84 -11.64
CA TRP A 130 -8.91 -5.23 -11.34
C TRP A 130 -9.66 -5.40 -10.00
N PRO A 131 -10.73 -6.23 -9.93
CA PRO A 131 -11.37 -6.87 -11.07
C PRO A 131 -12.27 -5.85 -11.74
N SER A 132 -12.14 -5.74 -13.06
CA SER A 132 -13.05 -4.98 -13.90
C SER A 132 -14.45 -5.27 -13.42
N VAL A 133 -15.14 -4.24 -12.92
CA VAL A 133 -16.55 -4.35 -12.53
C VAL A 133 -17.24 -4.94 -13.75
N SER A 134 -17.61 -6.21 -13.67
CA SER A 134 -18.51 -6.82 -14.63
C SER A 134 -19.84 -6.12 -14.39
N ARG A 135 -20.08 -5.02 -15.10
CA ARG A 135 -21.40 -4.42 -15.23
C ARG A 135 -22.22 -5.24 -16.22
#